data_AF-A0AAV3AY99-F1
#
_entry.id   AF-A0AAV3AY99-F1
#
_cell.length_a   1.000
_cell.length_b   1.000
_cell.length_c   1.000
_cell.angle_alpha   90.00
_cell.angle_beta   90.00
_cell.angle_gamma   90.00
#
_symmetry.space_group_name_H-M   'P 1'
#
loop_
_entity.id
_entity.type
_entity.pdbx_description
1 polymer ?
#
loop_
_entity_poly.entity_id
_entity_poly.type
_entity_poly.pdbx_seq_one_letter_code
_entity_poly.pdbx_strand_id
1 'polypeptide(L)'
;MGNKQTIFTDEQLDAYQDCTFFTRKEILRLHERFYELAPNIVPMDYTDDPDVKLPIQLIINMPELMENPFKERIVQAFSEDGEGNLSFNDFVDMFSVMSEMAPRELKAIYAFKIYGTVYGTNTCAVSHCRSLN
;
A
#
# COMPACT_ATOMS: atom_id res chain seq x y z
N MET A 1 29.63 -17.87 4.18
CA MET A 1 28.72 -17.76 5.35
C MET A 1 28.00 -16.43 5.25
N GLY A 2 26.95 -16.36 4.42
CA GLY A 2 26.09 -15.18 4.34
C GLY A 2 24.85 -15.48 5.16
N ASN A 3 24.75 -14.89 6.35
CA ASN A 3 23.46 -14.84 7.05
C ASN A 3 22.52 -14.07 6.13
N LYS A 4 21.59 -14.78 5.48
CA LYS A 4 20.42 -14.14 4.90
C LYS A 4 19.64 -13.63 6.10
N GLN A 5 19.78 -12.34 6.42
CA GLN A 5 18.86 -11.68 7.33
C GLN A 5 17.48 -11.82 6.68
N THR A 6 16.67 -12.72 7.19
CA THR A 6 15.29 -12.92 6.75
C THR A 6 14.47 -11.85 7.43
N ILE A 7 14.31 -10.71 6.74
CA ILE A 7 13.48 -9.58 7.18
C ILE A 7 12.06 -10.06 7.53
N PHE A 8 11.54 -10.97 6.70
CA PHE A 8 10.25 -11.63 6.84
C PHE A 8 10.43 -13.15 6.92
N THR A 9 9.46 -13.81 7.55
CA THR A 9 9.30 -15.27 7.47
C THR A 9 8.79 -15.69 6.09
N ASP A 10 9.05 -16.93 5.67
CA ASP A 10 8.54 -17.46 4.41
C ASP A 10 6.99 -17.49 4.37
N GLU A 11 6.35 -17.72 5.51
CA GLU A 11 4.89 -17.72 5.65
C GLU A 11 4.28 -16.32 5.44
N GLN A 12 4.91 -15.27 6.00
CA GLN A 12 4.52 -13.87 5.74
C GLN A 12 4.70 -13.52 4.27
N LEU A 13 5.82 -13.91 3.66
CA LEU A 13 6.07 -13.64 2.24
C LEU A 13 5.03 -14.31 1.34
N ASP A 14 4.60 -15.53 1.70
CA ASP A 14 3.54 -16.22 0.99
C ASP A 14 2.18 -15.52 1.17
N ALA A 15 1.85 -15.07 2.38
CA ALA A 15 0.63 -14.29 2.62
C ALA A 15 0.61 -12.97 1.82
N TYR A 16 1.73 -12.24 1.76
CA TYR A 16 1.85 -11.04 0.94
C TYR A 16 1.73 -11.32 -0.55
N GLN A 17 2.30 -12.43 -1.01
CA GLN A 17 2.21 -12.84 -2.41
C GLN A 17 0.80 -13.31 -2.80
N ASP A 18 0.04 -13.87 -1.86
CA ASP A 18 -1.36 -14.27 -2.09
C ASP A 18 -2.32 -13.06 -2.10
N CYS A 19 -2.02 -12.03 -1.31
CA CYS A 19 -2.84 -10.82 -1.22
C CYS A 19 -2.49 -9.74 -2.25
N THR A 20 -1.31 -9.82 -2.90
CA THR A 20 -0.81 -8.76 -3.79
C THR A 20 -0.30 -9.33 -5.12
N PHE A 21 -0.16 -8.48 -6.14
CA PHE A 21 0.36 -8.91 -7.45
C PHE A 21 1.89 -8.96 -7.52
N PHE A 22 2.57 -8.77 -6.39
CA PHE A 22 4.03 -8.68 -6.34
C PHE A 22 4.69 -10.03 -6.09
N THR A 23 5.89 -10.18 -6.64
CA THR A 23 6.78 -11.30 -6.32
C THR A 23 7.49 -11.08 -4.99
N ARG A 24 7.94 -12.16 -4.34
CA ARG A 24 8.74 -12.08 -3.10
C ARG A 24 9.91 -11.09 -3.19
N LYS A 25 10.54 -10.97 -4.36
CA LYS A 25 11.65 -10.04 -4.60
C LYS A 25 11.21 -8.58 -4.62
N GLU A 26 10.03 -8.30 -5.13
CA GLU A 26 9.47 -6.95 -5.16
C GLU A 26 9.03 -6.52 -3.77
N ILE A 27 8.43 -7.43 -2.98
CA ILE A 27 8.07 -7.18 -1.58
C ILE A 27 9.32 -6.82 -0.76
N LEU A 28 10.42 -7.58 -0.93
CA LEU A 28 11.70 -7.26 -0.27
C LEU A 28 12.25 -5.90 -0.67
N ARG A 29 12.21 -5.55 -1.97
CA ARG A 29 12.65 -4.23 -2.46
C ARG A 29 11.78 -3.09 -1.93
N LEU A 30 10.46 -3.31 -1.81
CA LEU A 30 9.55 -2.35 -1.22
C LEU A 30 9.88 -2.12 0.26
N HIS A 31 10.19 -3.19 1.00
CA HIS A 31 10.61 -3.06 2.40
C HIS A 31 11.95 -2.33 2.54
N GLU A 32 12.96 -2.65 1.73
CA GLU A 32 14.24 -1.90 1.72
C GLU A 32 13.98 -0.41 1.53
N ARG A 33 13.12 -0.07 0.57
CA ARG A 33 12.73 1.31 0.29
C ARG A 33 11.97 1.95 1.45
N PHE A 34 11.03 1.23 2.05
CA PHE A 34 10.26 1.65 3.24
C PHE A 34 11.18 1.96 4.42
N TYR A 35 12.20 1.12 4.62
CA TYR A 35 13.25 1.35 5.61
C TYR A 35 14.10 2.59 5.30
N GLU A 36 14.51 2.79 4.05
CA GLU A 36 15.31 3.97 3.64
C GLU A 36 14.58 5.29 3.89
N LEU A 37 13.25 5.30 3.79
CA LEU A 37 12.42 6.48 4.02
C LEU A 37 12.36 6.89 5.49
N ALA A 38 12.40 5.92 6.39
CA ALA A 38 12.30 6.16 7.82
C ALA A 38 13.11 5.13 8.62
N PRO A 39 14.45 5.18 8.57
CA PRO A 39 15.32 4.21 9.25
C PRO A 39 15.21 4.29 10.78
N ASN A 40 14.65 5.38 11.30
CA ASN A 40 14.40 5.58 12.73
C ASN A 40 13.07 4.96 13.22
N ILE A 41 12.14 4.68 12.31
CA ILE A 41 10.78 4.25 12.61
C ILE A 41 10.59 2.78 12.22
N VAL A 42 11.18 2.38 11.10
CA VAL A 42 11.07 1.02 10.56
C VAL A 42 12.22 0.16 11.08
N PRO A 43 11.94 -0.94 11.80
CA PRO A 43 12.96 -1.91 12.18
C PRO A 43 13.40 -2.74 10.98
N MET A 44 14.65 -3.21 10.99
CA MET A 44 15.16 -4.14 9.95
C MET A 44 14.56 -5.55 10.09
N ASP A 45 14.16 -5.94 11.29
CA ASP A 45 13.52 -7.22 11.56
C ASP A 45 12.00 -7.01 11.64
N TYR A 46 11.29 -7.47 10.61
CA TYR A 46 9.82 -7.39 10.51
C TYR A 46 9.14 -8.73 10.85
N THR A 47 9.90 -9.69 11.40
CA THR A 47 9.44 -11.04 11.76
C THR A 47 8.29 -11.04 12.75
N ASP A 48 8.25 -10.08 13.68
CA ASP A 48 7.19 -9.93 14.68
C ASP A 48 5.98 -9.09 14.20
N ASP A 49 5.89 -8.76 12.89
CA ASP A 49 4.88 -7.87 12.32
C ASP A 49 4.65 -6.61 13.17
N PRO A 50 5.69 -5.81 13.45
CA PRO A 50 5.52 -4.61 14.25
C PRO A 50 4.58 -3.64 13.52
N ASP A 51 3.56 -3.14 14.22
CA ASP A 51 2.60 -2.16 13.71
C ASP A 51 3.30 -0.80 13.55
N VAL A 52 4.07 -0.68 12.48
CA VAL A 52 4.86 0.49 12.14
C VAL A 52 4.10 1.30 11.11
N LYS A 53 3.69 2.51 11.50
CA LYS A 53 3.00 3.44 10.62
C LYS A 53 3.91 4.61 10.27
N LEU A 54 4.06 4.88 8.98
CA LEU A 54 4.77 6.04 8.49
C LEU A 54 3.84 7.25 8.37
N PRO A 55 4.29 8.44 8.79
CA PRO A 55 3.51 9.65 8.60
C PRO A 55 3.41 10.02 7.11
N ILE A 56 2.24 10.49 6.70
CA ILE A 56 1.92 10.93 5.33
C ILE A 56 3.00 11.83 4.72
N GLN A 57 3.58 12.73 5.53
CA GLN A 57 4.56 13.71 5.10
C GLN A 57 5.81 13.06 4.48
N LEU A 58 6.25 11.90 4.98
CA LEU A 58 7.40 11.20 4.39
C LEU A 58 7.05 10.58 3.04
N ILE A 59 5.81 10.12 2.89
CA ILE A 59 5.34 9.41 1.69
C ILE A 59 5.07 10.38 0.53
N ILE A 60 4.45 11.54 0.82
CA ILE A 60 4.18 12.58 -0.19
C ILE A 60 5.43 13.32 -0.68
N ASN A 61 6.53 13.21 0.08
CA ASN A 61 7.83 13.80 -0.26
C ASN A 61 8.67 12.89 -1.14
N MET A 62 8.21 11.67 -1.42
CA MET A 62 8.87 10.81 -2.40
C MET A 62 8.77 11.41 -3.80
N PRO A 63 9.84 11.31 -4.62
CA PRO A 63 9.84 11.85 -5.97
C PRO A 63 8.72 11.26 -6.84
N GLU A 64 8.36 9.98 -6.66
CA GLU A 64 7.27 9.32 -7.40
C GLU A 64 5.90 9.96 -7.19
N LEU A 65 5.65 10.43 -5.98
CA LEU A 65 4.37 11.02 -5.60
C LEU A 65 4.39 12.54 -5.62
N MET A 66 5.57 13.15 -5.53
CA MET A 66 5.72 14.60 -5.53
C MET A 66 5.21 15.23 -6.83
N GLU A 67 5.36 14.54 -7.96
CA GLU A 67 4.83 15.00 -9.25
C GLU A 67 3.30 14.89 -9.36
N ASN A 68 2.66 14.15 -8.44
CA ASN A 68 1.22 13.91 -8.46
C ASN A 68 0.47 14.94 -7.59
N PRO A 69 -0.35 15.83 -8.15
CA PRO A 69 -1.08 16.84 -7.39
C PRO A 69 -2.14 16.25 -6.42
N PHE A 70 -2.48 14.96 -6.58
CA PHE A 70 -3.43 14.24 -5.71
C PHE A 70 -2.76 13.35 -4.67
N LYS A 71 -1.43 13.46 -4.47
CA LYS A 71 -0.66 12.61 -3.57
C LYS A 71 -1.23 12.49 -2.15
N GLU A 72 -1.69 13.60 -1.57
CA GLU A 72 -2.29 13.59 -0.23
C GLU A 72 -3.59 12.79 -0.20
N ARG A 73 -4.44 12.95 -1.22
CA ARG A 73 -5.70 12.20 -1.33
C ARG A 73 -5.48 10.72 -1.61
N ILE A 74 -4.45 10.39 -2.38
CA ILE A 74 -4.06 9.01 -2.62
C ILE A 74 -3.67 8.37 -1.30
N VAL A 75 -2.70 8.94 -0.59
CA VAL A 75 -2.23 8.41 0.69
C VAL A 75 -3.38 8.32 1.71
N GLN A 76 -4.23 9.34 1.78
CA GLN A 76 -5.40 9.32 2.66
C GLN A 76 -6.43 8.24 2.27
N ALA A 77 -6.60 7.95 0.98
CA ALA A 77 -7.50 6.89 0.52
C ALA A 77 -6.98 5.48 0.85
N PHE A 78 -5.67 5.31 1.02
CA PHE A 78 -5.06 4.05 1.44
C PHE A 78 -4.97 3.92 2.96
N SER A 79 -4.89 5.01 3.71
CA SER A 79 -4.90 4.97 5.18
C SER A 79 -6.28 4.58 5.71
N GLU A 80 -6.35 3.53 6.55
CA GLU A 80 -7.59 3.12 7.22
C GLU A 80 -8.06 4.13 8.27
N ASP A 81 -7.11 4.77 8.98
CA ASP A 81 -7.40 5.74 10.04
C ASP A 81 -7.84 7.12 9.50
N GLY A 82 -7.67 7.38 8.19
CA GLY A 82 -7.97 8.67 7.57
C GLY A 82 -7.03 9.82 7.96
N GLU A 83 -6.14 9.58 8.92
CA GLU A 83 -5.05 10.48 9.35
C GLU A 83 -3.86 10.47 8.37
N GLY A 84 -3.83 9.53 7.41
CA GLY A 84 -2.79 9.43 6.39
C GLY A 84 -1.54 8.68 6.83
N ASN A 85 -1.56 8.07 8.02
CA ASN A 85 -0.51 7.16 8.45
C ASN A 85 -0.65 5.85 7.67
N LEU A 86 0.43 5.40 7.03
CA LEU A 86 0.44 4.17 6.24
C LEU A 86 1.28 3.10 6.93
N SER A 87 0.69 1.94 7.12
CA SER A 87 1.41 0.73 7.49
C SER A 87 2.19 0.18 6.28
N PHE A 88 3.06 -0.80 6.53
CA PHE A 88 3.73 -1.52 5.43
C PHE A 88 2.71 -2.20 4.51
N ASN A 89 1.60 -2.72 5.05
CA ASN A 89 0.52 -3.33 4.27
C ASN A 89 -0.11 -2.32 3.31
N ASP A 90 -0.48 -1.13 3.82
CA ASP A 90 -1.08 -0.08 2.99
C ASP A 90 -0.10 0.42 1.92
N PHE A 91 1.19 0.45 2.26
CA PHE A 91 2.25 0.81 1.34
C PHE A 91 2.33 -0.19 0.18
N VAL A 92 2.38 -1.48 0.48
CA VAL A 92 2.41 -2.53 -0.55
C VAL A 92 1.15 -2.47 -1.41
N ASP A 93 -0.03 -2.29 -0.81
CA ASP A 93 -1.29 -2.16 -1.54
C ASP A 93 -1.29 -0.95 -2.48
N MET A 94 -0.82 0.20 -2.00
CA MET A 94 -0.73 1.41 -2.81
C MET A 94 0.16 1.21 -4.04
N PHE A 95 1.34 0.62 -3.88
CA PHE A 95 2.21 0.29 -5.01
C PHE A 95 1.61 -0.79 -5.91
N SER A 96 0.89 -1.75 -5.33
CA SER A 96 0.22 -2.84 -6.05
C SER A 96 -0.81 -2.26 -7.01
N VAL A 97 -1.67 -1.36 -6.54
CA VAL A 97 -2.68 -0.66 -7.36
C VAL A 97 -2.03 0.22 -8.44
N MET A 98 -0.92 0.88 -8.13
CA MET A 98 -0.21 1.72 -9.10
C MET A 98 0.57 0.92 -10.15
N SER A 99 0.95 -0.32 -9.85
CA SER A 99 1.71 -1.17 -10.76
C SER A 99 0.95 -1.47 -12.06
N GLU A 100 1.65 -1.70 -13.17
CA GLU A 100 1.02 -2.09 -14.44
C GLU A 100 0.32 -3.46 -14.36
N MET A 101 0.76 -4.31 -13.44
CA MET A 101 0.24 -5.67 -13.24
C MET A 101 -1.17 -5.69 -12.64
N ALA A 102 -1.58 -4.64 -11.93
CA ALA A 102 -2.91 -4.60 -11.31
C ALA A 102 -4.06 -4.49 -12.33
N PRO A 103 -5.15 -5.24 -12.12
CA PRO A 103 -6.30 -5.24 -13.02
C PRO A 103 -6.99 -3.87 -13.05
N ARG A 104 -7.52 -3.51 -14.22
CA ARG A 104 -8.17 -2.21 -14.45
C ARG A 104 -9.36 -1.96 -13.53
N GLU A 105 -10.08 -3.01 -13.15
CA GLU A 105 -11.24 -2.91 -12.25
C GLU A 105 -10.83 -2.44 -10.86
N LEU A 106 -9.76 -3.01 -10.30
CA LEU A 106 -9.22 -2.60 -9.01
C LEU A 106 -8.74 -1.14 -9.06
N LYS A 107 -8.02 -0.76 -10.11
CA LYS A 107 -7.61 0.65 -10.32
C LYS A 107 -8.80 1.59 -10.42
N ALA A 108 -9.88 1.19 -11.09
CA ALA A 108 -11.09 1.98 -11.19
C ALA A 108 -11.76 2.17 -9.83
N ILE A 109 -11.88 1.10 -9.01
CA ILE A 109 -12.44 1.18 -7.65
C ILE A 109 -11.65 2.16 -6.78
N TYR A 110 -10.31 2.06 -6.78
CA TYR A 110 -9.47 2.98 -6.02
C TYR A 110 -9.48 4.40 -6.58
N ALA A 111 -9.53 4.57 -7.90
CA ALA A 111 -9.72 5.88 -8.52
C ALA A 111 -11.06 6.49 -8.05
N PHE A 112 -12.15 5.72 -8.02
CA PHE A 112 -13.42 6.18 -7.44
C PHE A 112 -13.30 6.51 -5.95
N LYS A 113 -12.48 5.79 -5.16
CA LYS A 113 -12.23 6.14 -3.75
C LYS A 113 -11.50 7.49 -3.61
N ILE A 114 -10.47 7.71 -4.44
CA ILE A 114 -9.63 8.92 -4.43
C ILE A 114 -10.41 10.13 -4.97
N TYR A 115 -11.18 9.97 -6.05
CA TYR A 115 -11.93 11.05 -6.68
C TYR A 115 -13.33 11.25 -6.08
N GLY A 116 -13.99 10.17 -5.66
CA GLY A 116 -15.39 10.14 -5.21
C GLY A 116 -15.65 10.85 -3.89
N THR A 117 -14.62 11.11 -3.07
CA THR A 117 -14.74 11.95 -1.86
C THR A 117 -15.11 13.41 -2.15
N VAL A 118 -15.14 13.86 -3.42
CA VAL A 118 -15.64 15.19 -3.80
C VAL A 118 -17.18 15.28 -3.73
N TYR A 119 -17.89 14.15 -3.82
CA TYR A 119 -19.35 14.12 -3.75
C TYR A 119 -19.76 13.33 -2.51
N GLY A 120 -20.15 14.03 -1.45
CA GLY A 120 -20.60 13.47 -0.17
C GLY A 120 -21.89 12.65 -0.25
N THR A 121 -21.90 11.58 -1.04
CA THR A 121 -22.97 10.60 -1.11
C THR A 121 -22.33 9.21 -1.08
N ASN A 122 -22.36 8.57 0.10
CA ASN A 122 -22.06 7.15 0.32
C ASN A 122 -23.10 6.22 -0.36
N THR A 123 -23.51 6.53 -1.58
CA THR A 123 -24.57 5.83 -2.29
C THR A 123 -24.27 5.85 -3.79
N CYS A 124 -23.46 4.91 -4.28
CA CYS A 124 -23.79 4.24 -5.55
C CYS A 124 -22.84 3.07 -5.85
N ALA A 125 -23.46 1.90 -6.01
CA ALA A 125 -23.10 0.86 -6.98
C ALA A 125 -21.97 -0.14 -6.67
N VAL A 126 -21.96 -0.77 -5.49
CA VAL A 126 -21.39 -2.14 -5.37
C VAL A 126 -22.46 -3.19 -5.06
N SER A 127 -23.62 -2.79 -4.56
CA SER A 127 -24.73 -3.70 -4.24
C SER A 127 -25.58 -4.15 -5.45
N HIS A 128 -25.26 -3.77 -6.69
CA HIS A 128 -26.03 -4.19 -7.87
C HIS A 128 -25.30 -5.10 -8.88
N CYS A 129 -24.01 -5.43 -8.68
CA CYS A 129 -23.27 -6.36 -9.55
C CYS A 129 -23.19 -7.80 -9.00
N ARG A 130 -23.97 -8.15 -7.96
CA ARG A 130 -23.99 -9.52 -7.37
C ARG A 130 -25.30 -10.28 -7.57
N SER A 131 -26.15 -9.85 -8.51
CA SER A 131 -27.34 -10.59 -8.95
C SER A 131 -27.31 -10.83 -10.46
N LEU A 132 -26.22 -11.43 -10.94
CA LEU A 132 -26.20 -12.16 -12.21
C LEU A 132 -25.22 -13.34 -12.05
N ASN A 133 -25.65 -14.31 -11.24
CA ASN A 133 -25.37 -15.73 -11.44
C ASN A 133 -26.43 -16.54 -10.70
#